data_AF-A0A7S1QW70-F1
#
_entry.id   AF-A0A7S1QW70-F1
#
_cell.length_a   1.000
_cell.length_b   1.000
_cell.length_c   1.000
_cell.angle_alpha   90.00
_cell.angle_beta   90.00
_cell.angle_gamma   90.00
#
_symmetry.space_group_name_H-M   'P 1'
#
loop_
_entity.id
_entity.type
_entity.pdbx_description
1 polymer ?
#
loop_
_entity_poly.entity_id
_entity_poly.type
_entity_poly.pdbx_seq_one_letter_code
_entity_poly.pdbx_strand_id
1 'polypeptide(L)'
;GVAGCLIGLAITTKVTLGLFFLCTFMVFFELGLAPAAFILGTECYTVNIRAKALSLGMFTTRFLSGLVATLFPAILATVSLRTCLWAFTAAACVGVLWAWLCVPETMGLPLEKSVRLFDDPVESAAESEPPGYGATASGDVQAASS
;
A
#
# COMPACT_ATOMS: atom_id res chain seq x y z
N GLY A 1 -12.22 36.39 30.75
CA GLY A 1 -12.20 36.07 32.21
C GLY A 1 -11.36 34.82 32.43
N VAL A 2 -10.72 34.70 33.60
CA VAL A 2 -9.79 33.59 33.95
C VAL A 2 -10.35 32.18 33.71
N ALA A 3 -11.68 32.00 33.83
CA ALA A 3 -12.36 30.75 33.46
C ALA A 3 -12.22 30.39 31.97
N GLY A 4 -12.23 31.37 31.07
CA GLY A 4 -12.01 31.18 29.64
C GLY A 4 -10.56 30.79 29.31
N CYS A 5 -9.58 31.33 30.04
CA CYS A 5 -8.17 30.93 29.88
C CYS A 5 -7.93 29.47 30.34
N LEU A 6 -8.56 29.04 31.44
CA LEU A 6 -8.46 27.67 31.92
C LEU A 6 -9.15 26.66 30.98
N ILE A 7 -10.30 27.03 30.41
CA ILE A 7 -10.98 26.22 29.39
C ILE A 7 -10.12 26.14 28.11
N GLY A 8 -9.52 27.26 27.67
CA GLY A 8 -8.61 27.28 26.52
C GLY A 8 -7.38 26.38 26.71
N LEU A 9 -6.74 26.44 27.88
CA LEU A 9 -5.59 25.58 28.21
C LEU A 9 -5.99 24.10 28.29
N ALA A 10 -7.16 23.80 28.87
CA ALA A 10 -7.68 22.44 28.96
C ALA A 10 -8.09 21.85 27.59
N ILE A 11 -8.56 22.69 26.66
CA ILE A 11 -8.86 22.27 25.29
C ILE A 11 -7.56 22.01 24.53
N THR A 12 -6.59 22.94 24.60
CA THR A 12 -5.30 22.80 23.93
C THR A 12 -4.56 21.54 24.40
N THR A 13 -4.51 21.28 25.70
CA THR A 13 -3.85 20.07 26.24
C THR A 13 -4.51 18.77 25.76
N LYS A 14 -5.85 18.70 25.71
CA LYS A 14 -6.57 17.53 25.20
C LYS A 14 -6.35 17.30 23.71
N VAL A 15 -6.40 18.38 22.92
CA VAL A 15 -6.19 18.32 21.46
C VAL A 15 -4.73 17.95 21.13
N THR A 16 -3.76 18.54 21.83
CA THR A 16 -2.33 18.23 21.65
C THR A 16 -2.02 16.77 21.97
N LEU A 17 -2.59 16.21 23.05
CA LEU A 17 -2.37 14.81 23.39
C LEU A 17 -2.98 13.86 22.35
N GLY A 18 -4.20 14.15 21.89
CA GLY A 18 -4.85 13.36 20.83
C GLY A 18 -4.09 13.41 19.51
N LEU A 19 -3.60 14.59 19.12
CA LEU A 19 -2.77 14.77 17.93
C LEU A 19 -1.45 13.99 18.04
N PHE A 20 -0.78 14.04 19.20
CA PHE A 20 0.46 13.30 19.44
C PHE A 20 0.27 11.79 19.23
N PHE A 21 -0.74 11.19 19.85
CA PHE A 21 -1.04 9.76 19.68
C PHE A 21 -1.40 9.41 18.24
N LEU A 22 -2.20 10.24 17.56
CA LEU A 22 -2.55 10.04 16.15
C LEU A 22 -1.31 10.10 15.25
N CYS A 23 -0.43 11.08 15.45
CA CYS A 23 0.81 11.23 14.71
C CYS A 23 1.75 10.05 14.94
N THR A 24 1.94 9.62 16.19
CA THR A 24 2.76 8.45 16.51
C THR A 24 2.19 7.18 15.87
N PHE A 25 0.87 6.96 15.95
CA PHE A 25 0.19 5.85 15.28
C PHE A 25 0.41 5.87 13.76
N MET A 26 0.24 7.03 13.12
CA MET A 26 0.47 7.22 11.68
C MET A 26 1.91 6.89 11.29
N VAL A 27 2.90 7.32 12.07
CA VAL A 27 4.32 7.00 11.81
C VAL A 27 4.56 5.49 11.85
N PHE A 28 4.05 4.78 12.86
CA PHE A 28 4.19 3.32 12.93
C PHE A 28 3.45 2.60 11.79
N PHE A 29 2.28 3.10 11.40
CA PHE A 29 1.49 2.54 10.30
C PHE A 29 2.20 2.70 8.94
N GLU A 30 2.72 3.90 8.65
CA GLU A 30 3.44 4.22 7.41
C GLU A 30 4.80 3.54 7.33
N LEU A 31 5.43 3.18 8.45
CA LEU A 31 6.69 2.43 8.45
C LEU A 31 6.48 0.91 8.42
N GLY A 32 5.32 0.43 8.88
CA GLY A 32 4.99 -0.99 8.91
C GLY A 32 4.18 -1.42 7.70
N LEU A 33 2.87 -1.17 7.74
CA LEU A 33 1.90 -1.76 6.80
C LEU A 33 2.08 -1.27 5.37
N ALA A 34 2.31 0.03 5.18
CA ALA A 34 2.38 0.63 3.85
C ALA A 34 3.56 0.08 3.02
N PRO A 35 4.82 0.19 3.45
CA PRO A 35 5.97 -0.34 2.72
C PRO A 35 5.96 -1.87 2.67
N ALA A 36 5.52 -2.56 3.73
CA ALA A 36 5.41 -4.02 3.72
C ALA A 36 4.48 -4.52 2.61
N ALA A 37 3.31 -3.90 2.42
CA ALA A 37 2.38 -4.29 1.36
C ALA A 37 2.96 -4.07 -0.05
N PHE A 38 3.72 -2.99 -0.25
CA PHE A 38 4.40 -2.74 -1.52
C PHE A 38 5.50 -3.76 -1.79
N ILE A 39 6.36 -4.02 -0.80
CA ILE A 39 7.48 -4.97 -0.91
C ILE A 39 6.94 -6.38 -1.15
N LEU A 40 5.96 -6.81 -0.35
CA LEU A 40 5.30 -8.10 -0.52
C LEU A 40 4.63 -8.24 -1.89
N GLY A 41 3.99 -7.19 -2.40
CA GLY A 41 3.48 -7.17 -3.76
C GLY A 41 4.60 -7.38 -4.80
N THR A 42 5.77 -6.78 -4.59
CA THR A 42 6.89 -6.96 -5.53
C THR A 42 7.55 -8.32 -5.47
N GLU A 43 7.44 -9.03 -4.34
CA GLU A 43 7.99 -10.36 -4.11
C GLU A 43 7.01 -11.49 -4.47
N CYS A 44 5.71 -11.32 -4.24
CA CYS A 44 4.71 -12.36 -4.50
C CYS A 44 4.30 -12.43 -5.98
N TYR A 45 4.38 -11.32 -6.73
CA TYR A 45 3.91 -11.27 -8.12
C TYR A 45 5.05 -11.47 -9.13
N THR A 46 4.82 -12.31 -10.14
CA THR A 46 5.74 -12.47 -11.27
C THR A 46 5.86 -11.17 -12.06
N VAL A 47 7.03 -10.92 -12.66
CA VAL A 47 7.39 -9.64 -13.31
C VAL A 47 6.37 -9.14 -14.34
N ASN A 48 5.64 -10.05 -15.01
CA ASN A 48 4.65 -9.73 -16.04
C ASN A 48 3.32 -9.17 -15.50
N ILE A 49 2.89 -9.60 -14.31
CA ILE A 49 1.62 -9.17 -13.69
C ILE A 49 1.83 -8.11 -12.61
N ARG A 50 3.04 -7.99 -12.08
CA ARG A 50 3.40 -7.09 -10.97
C ARG A 50 2.97 -5.65 -11.23
N ALA A 51 3.25 -5.11 -12.41
CA ALA A 51 2.89 -3.72 -12.75
C ALA A 51 1.36 -3.51 -12.78
N LYS A 52 0.59 -4.49 -13.27
CA LYS A 52 -0.88 -4.44 -13.33
C LYS A 52 -1.51 -4.58 -11.93
N ALA A 53 -0.95 -5.43 -11.08
CA ALA A 53 -1.42 -5.62 -9.71
C ALA A 53 -1.18 -4.36 -8.86
N LEU A 54 0.03 -3.77 -8.95
CA LEU A 54 0.38 -2.55 -8.22
C LEU A 54 -0.46 -1.34 -8.69
N SER A 55 -0.70 -1.19 -9.99
CA SER A 55 -1.52 -0.09 -10.51
C SER A 55 -2.98 -0.20 -10.05
N LEU A 56 -3.55 -1.42 -10.02
CA LEU A 56 -4.89 -1.66 -9.50
C LEU A 56 -4.98 -1.39 -7.99
N GLY A 57 -3.96 -1.79 -7.22
CA GLY A 57 -3.87 -1.48 -5.80
C GLY A 57 -3.83 0.03 -5.53
N MET A 58 -2.95 0.76 -6.23
CA MET A 58 -2.86 2.21 -6.11
C MET A 58 -4.16 2.91 -6.54
N PHE A 59 -4.78 2.44 -7.64
CA PHE A 59 -6.07 2.95 -8.10
C PHE A 59 -7.14 2.78 -7.02
N THR A 60 -7.24 1.59 -6.42
CA THR A 60 -8.22 1.30 -5.38
C THR A 60 -8.01 2.19 -4.15
N THR A 61 -6.76 2.35 -3.69
CA THR A 61 -6.43 3.24 -2.57
C THR A 61 -6.84 4.68 -2.85
N ARG A 62 -6.57 5.18 -4.06
CA ARG A 62 -6.91 6.56 -4.45
C ARG A 62 -8.41 6.74 -4.66
N PHE A 63 -9.06 5.76 -5.24
CA PHE A 63 -10.51 5.75 -5.44
C PHE A 63 -11.24 5.79 -4.09
N LEU A 64 -10.85 4.93 -3.15
CA LEU A 64 -11.44 4.93 -1.81
C LEU A 64 -11.17 6.24 -1.07
N SER A 65 -9.98 6.82 -1.21
CA SER A 65 -9.66 8.14 -0.65
C SER A 65 -10.58 9.24 -1.20
N GLY A 66 -10.82 9.25 -2.52
CA GLY A 66 -11.75 10.19 -3.15
C GLY A 66 -13.20 9.96 -2.71
N LEU A 67 -13.60 8.70 -2.57
CA LEU A 67 -14.92 8.33 -2.07
C LEU A 67 -15.14 8.82 -0.63
N VAL A 68 -14.17 8.60 0.25
CA VAL A 68 -14.23 9.11 1.63
C VAL A 68 -14.27 10.63 1.64
N ALA A 69 -13.46 11.31 0.85
CA ALA A 69 -13.44 12.78 0.78
C ALA A 69 -14.79 13.38 0.32
N THR A 70 -15.52 12.67 -0.54
CA THR A 70 -16.84 13.12 -1.04
C THR A 70 -17.98 12.76 -0.09
N LEU A 71 -17.95 11.57 0.53
CA LEU A 71 -18.99 11.11 1.45
C LEU A 71 -18.87 11.73 2.85
N PHE A 72 -17.65 12.01 3.32
CA PHE A 72 -17.40 12.47 4.68
C PHE A 72 -18.12 13.79 5.04
N PRO A 73 -18.11 14.84 4.19
CA PRO A 73 -18.87 16.07 4.46
C PRO A 73 -20.38 15.83 4.57
N ALA A 74 -20.93 14.95 3.73
CA ALA A 74 -22.37 14.60 3.75
C ALA A 74 -22.75 13.86 5.04
N ILE A 75 -21.88 12.96 5.51
CA ILE A 75 -22.07 12.24 6.77
C ILE A 75 -21.91 13.18 7.97
N LEU A 76 -20.95 14.10 7.96
CA LEU A 76 -20.77 15.09 9.02
C LEU A 76 -21.98 16.03 9.19
N ALA A 77 -22.75 16.28 8.13
CA ALA A 77 -23.97 17.07 8.21
C ALA A 77 -25.08 16.37 9.01
N THR A 78 -25.02 15.04 9.13
CA THR A 78 -26.04 14.22 9.82
C THR A 78 -25.52 13.62 11.13
N VAL A 79 -24.21 13.42 11.26
CA VAL A 79 -23.55 12.72 12.37
C VAL A 79 -22.45 13.60 12.97
N SER A 80 -22.34 13.60 14.31
CA SER A 80 -21.29 14.35 15.00
C SER A 80 -19.88 13.83 14.67
N LEU A 81 -18.90 14.74 14.63
CA LEU A 81 -17.48 14.45 14.37
C LEU A 81 -16.93 13.33 15.28
N ARG A 82 -17.38 13.28 16.53
CA ARG A 82 -16.97 12.23 17.49
C ARG A 82 -17.27 10.83 16.98
N THR A 83 -18.48 10.60 16.47
CA THR A 83 -18.91 9.28 15.98
C THR A 83 -18.15 8.90 14.72
N CYS A 84 -17.88 9.86 13.83
CA CYS A 84 -17.07 9.62 12.65
C CYS A 84 -15.64 9.19 13.02
N LEU A 85 -15.02 9.86 13.99
CA LEU A 85 -13.69 9.49 14.49
C LEU A 85 -13.67 8.08 15.09
N TRP A 86 -14.67 7.73 15.91
CA TRP A 86 -14.80 6.36 16.44
C TRP A 86 -14.97 5.31 15.34
N ALA A 87 -15.72 5.62 14.27
CA ALA A 87 -15.86 4.73 13.13
C ALA A 87 -14.54 4.54 12.36
N PHE A 88 -13.76 5.60 12.15
CA PHE A 88 -12.43 5.48 11.54
C PHE A 88 -11.46 4.71 12.42
N THR A 89 -11.49 4.91 13.74
CA THR A 89 -10.68 4.12 14.68
C THR A 89 -11.06 2.63 14.63
N ALA A 90 -12.35 2.31 14.62
CA ALA A 90 -12.81 0.92 14.49
C ALA A 90 -12.36 0.30 13.16
N ALA A 91 -12.49 1.03 12.04
CA ALA A 91 -12.01 0.58 10.74
C ALA A 91 -10.49 0.35 10.73
N ALA A 92 -9.71 1.23 11.37
CA ALA A 92 -8.26 1.07 11.50
C ALA A 92 -7.91 -0.17 12.34
N CYS A 93 -8.60 -0.41 13.45
CA CYS A 93 -8.39 -1.61 14.27
C CYS A 93 -8.70 -2.89 13.49
N VAL A 94 -9.79 -2.92 12.72
CA VAL A 94 -10.12 -4.05 11.85
C VAL A 94 -9.05 -4.24 10.78
N GLY A 95 -8.54 -3.16 10.19
CA GLY A 95 -7.43 -3.21 9.23
C GLY A 95 -6.15 -3.78 9.82
N VAL A 96 -5.80 -3.42 11.05
CA VAL A 96 -4.63 -3.97 11.76
C VAL A 96 -4.85 -5.46 12.08
N LEU A 97 -6.03 -5.84 12.55
CA LEU A 97 -6.36 -7.25 12.82
C LEU A 97 -6.33 -8.09 11.54
N TRP A 98 -6.89 -7.56 10.44
CA TRP A 98 -6.84 -8.19 9.13
C TRP A 98 -5.39 -8.33 8.66
N ALA A 99 -4.57 -7.28 8.79
CA ALA A 99 -3.17 -7.37 8.42
C ALA A 99 -2.43 -8.42 9.27
N TRP A 100 -2.72 -8.50 10.57
CA TRP A 100 -2.10 -9.48 11.45
C TRP A 100 -2.53 -10.93 11.16
N LEU A 101 -3.77 -11.16 10.70
CA LEU A 101 -4.29 -12.49 10.40
C LEU A 101 -4.06 -12.94 8.94
N CYS A 102 -4.19 -12.00 7.99
CA CYS A 102 -4.18 -12.27 6.56
C CYS A 102 -2.83 -11.97 5.89
N VAL A 103 -1.87 -11.37 6.59
CA VAL A 103 -0.45 -11.40 6.20
C VAL A 103 0.19 -12.55 6.97
N PRO A 104 0.03 -13.82 6.54
CA PRO A 104 0.91 -14.87 7.01
C PRO A 104 2.33 -14.46 6.59
N GLU A 105 3.30 -14.63 7.49
CA GLU A 105 4.72 -14.47 7.23
C GLU A 105 5.11 -15.18 5.92
N THR A 106 5.13 -14.45 4.80
CA THR A 106 5.60 -14.92 3.50
C THR A 106 7.13 -14.81 3.42
N MET A 107 7.81 -15.04 4.55
CA MET A 107 9.26 -15.15 4.60
C MET A 107 9.65 -16.49 3.95
N GLY A 108 9.82 -16.47 2.62
CA GLY A 108 10.66 -17.45 1.93
C GLY A 108 9.96 -18.57 1.16
N LEU A 109 8.77 -18.36 0.58
CA LEU A 109 8.34 -19.26 -0.51
C LEU A 109 8.92 -18.75 -1.84
N PRO A 110 9.91 -19.44 -2.44
CA PRO A 110 10.56 -18.97 -3.65
C PRO A 110 9.57 -18.85 -4.82
N LEU A 111 9.72 -17.79 -5.61
CA LEU A 111 9.01 -17.52 -6.88
C LEU A 111 9.08 -18.68 -7.90
N GLU A 112 9.86 -19.73 -7.64
CA GLU A 112 10.05 -20.88 -8.53
C GLU A 112 8.79 -21.72 -8.79
N LYS A 113 7.75 -21.64 -7.94
CA LYS A 113 6.50 -22.39 -8.18
C LYS A 113 5.47 -21.67 -9.06
N SER A 114 5.51 -20.34 -9.20
CA SER A 114 4.53 -19.60 -10.02
C SER A 114 4.88 -19.58 -11.52
N VAL A 115 6.14 -19.87 -11.87
CA VAL A 115 6.59 -19.98 -13.26
C VAL A 115 6.13 -21.30 -13.90
N ARG A 116 5.92 -22.38 -13.12
CA ARG A 116 5.54 -23.69 -13.66
C ARG A 116 4.07 -23.82 -14.10
N LEU A 117 3.23 -22.82 -13.86
CA LEU A 117 1.80 -22.86 -14.25
C LEU A 117 1.51 -22.07 -15.55
N PHE A 118 2.49 -21.35 -16.09
CA PHE A 118 2.37 -20.62 -17.35
C PHE A 118 3.26 -21.19 -18.47
N ASP A 119 3.89 -22.34 -18.23
CA ASP A 119 4.69 -23.09 -19.22
C ASP A 119 3.84 -24.06 -20.06
N ASP A 120 2.51 -24.02 -19.94
CA ASP A 120 1.65 -24.63 -20.96
C ASP A 120 1.68 -23.70 -22.18
N PRO A 121 2.22 -24.15 -23.33
CA PRO A 121 2.24 -23.34 -24.53
C PRO A 121 0.80 -23.01 -24.93
N VAL A 122 0.52 -21.71 -25.06
CA VAL A 122 -0.59 -21.23 -25.89
C VAL A 122 -0.23 -21.55 -27.33
N GLU A 123 -0.30 -22.84 -27.66
CA GLU A 123 -0.34 -23.31 -29.03
C GLU A 123 -1.76 -23.11 -29.52
N SER A 124 -2.01 -21.93 -30.09
CA SER A 124 -2.52 -21.84 -31.46
C SER A 124 -2.96 -20.41 -31.80
N ALA A 125 -2.34 -19.91 -32.87
CA ALA A 125 -2.85 -18.96 -33.85
C ALA A 125 -2.92 -17.47 -33.49
N ALA A 126 -1.82 -16.76 -33.82
CA ALA A 126 -1.73 -15.86 -34.98
C ALA A 126 -0.64 -14.81 -34.70
N GLU A 127 0.59 -14.99 -35.17
CA GLU A 127 1.08 -14.63 -36.52
C GLU A 127 2.00 -13.39 -36.40
N SER A 128 3.26 -13.55 -36.83
CA SER A 128 4.30 -12.54 -37.16
C SER A 128 5.13 -11.87 -36.05
N GLU A 129 6.22 -12.54 -35.65
CA GLU A 129 7.53 -11.96 -35.25
C GLU A 129 8.39 -11.72 -36.55
N PRO A 130 9.55 -11.00 -36.59
CA PRO A 130 10.48 -10.61 -35.50
C PRO A 130 11.19 -9.21 -35.73
N PRO A 131 12.39 -8.84 -35.16
CA PRO A 131 13.16 -9.44 -34.05
C PRO A 131 13.67 -8.45 -32.96
N GLY A 132 13.95 -8.98 -31.77
CA GLY A 132 15.30 -8.86 -31.19
C GLY A 132 15.46 -8.16 -29.84
N TYR A 133 15.41 -8.92 -28.74
CA TYR A 133 16.33 -8.66 -27.61
C TYR A 133 16.61 -9.94 -26.82
N GLY A 134 17.58 -10.71 -27.31
CA GLY A 134 18.21 -11.80 -26.58
C GLY A 134 19.69 -11.51 -26.36
N ALA A 135 20.08 -11.44 -25.09
CA ALA A 135 21.35 -11.86 -24.49
C ALA A 135 22.68 -11.33 -25.07
N THR A 136 23.56 -10.80 -24.21
CA THR A 136 24.76 -11.51 -23.68
C THR A 136 25.81 -10.55 -23.09
N ALA A 137 26.36 -10.96 -21.93
CA ALA A 137 27.75 -10.85 -21.45
C ALA A 137 28.58 -9.59 -21.82
N SER A 138 29.02 -8.75 -20.87
CA SER A 138 30.11 -9.02 -19.91
C SER A 138 31.38 -9.58 -20.56
N GLY A 139 32.42 -8.74 -20.62
CA GLY A 139 33.80 -9.11 -20.92
C GLY A 139 34.20 -8.91 -22.39
N ASP A 140 34.73 -7.72 -22.71
CA ASP A 140 35.82 -7.49 -23.68
C ASP A 140 36.05 -5.97 -23.83
N VAL A 141 36.59 -5.35 -22.78
CA VAL A 141 37.27 -4.04 -22.87
C VAL A 141 38.67 -4.24 -22.34
N GLN A 142 39.53 -4.95 -23.09
CA GLN A 142 40.99 -4.88 -23.00
C GLN A 142 41.68 -5.75 -24.09
N ALA A 143 41.79 -5.30 -25.34
CA ALA A 143 42.90 -5.67 -26.24
C ALA A 143 42.82 -4.93 -27.59
N ALA A 144 43.98 -4.47 -28.07
CA ALA A 144 44.27 -3.81 -29.37
C ALA A 144 43.73 -2.37 -29.49
N SER A 145 44.50 -1.29 -29.30
CA SER A 145 45.85 -0.95 -29.77
C SER A 145 46.07 -1.24 -31.26
N SER A 146 45.64 -0.29 -32.10
CA SER A 146 46.35 0.15 -33.32
C SER A 146 45.97 1.60 -33.58
#